data_AF-A0A0J6WSK0-F1
#
_entry.id   AF-A0A0J6WSK0-F1
#
_cell.length_a   1.000
_cell.length_b   1.000
_cell.length_c   1.000
_cell.angle_alpha   90.00
_cell.angle_beta   90.00
_cell.angle_gamma   90.00
#
_symmetry.space_group_name_H-M   'P 1'
#
loop_
_entity.id
_entity.type
_entity.pdbx_description
1 polymer ?
#
loop_
_entity_poly.entity_id
_entity_poly.type
_entity_poly.pdbx_seq_one_letter_code
_entity_poly.pdbx_strand_id
1 'polypeptide(L)'
;DAQWKLLAEHLELGKTAIFKYKKLIKIKTEEKDALYALGDIFTLNQLNTVIELFNDAIEHPEKYKKPKKKSDVDLKAQADVIQKHTKDMNMDYLGYQAKPTARKEKAEIETENKTDKRAQTPTKSEVIAKHNAERKAMKEEIEVLPKDSQERMEKERAYKQSEGDRIAEFWDAQKREQEDK
;
A
#
# COMPACT_ATOMS: atom_id res chain seq x y z
N ASP A 1 21.74 18.63 2.72
CA ASP A 1 21.01 18.81 1.44
C ASP A 1 19.96 19.91 1.40
N ALA A 2 19.09 20.07 2.41
CA ALA A 2 18.09 21.15 2.37
C ALA A 2 18.73 22.56 2.43
N GLN A 3 19.80 22.74 3.21
CA GLN A 3 20.51 24.01 3.32
C GLN A 3 21.16 24.47 2.00
N TRP A 4 21.74 23.53 1.24
CA TRP A 4 22.30 23.82 -0.08
C TRP A 4 21.25 24.19 -1.13
N LYS A 5 20.00 23.73 -0.96
CA LYS A 5 18.87 24.15 -1.80
C LYS A 5 18.41 25.57 -1.46
N LEU A 6 18.35 25.94 -0.18
CA LEU A 6 18.01 27.31 0.22
C LEU A 6 19.06 28.32 -0.26
N LEU A 7 20.34 27.95 -0.13
CA LEU A 7 21.46 28.72 -0.71
C LEU A 7 21.35 28.81 -2.24
N ALA A 8 20.86 27.78 -2.92
CA ALA A 8 20.60 27.81 -4.36
C ALA A 8 19.69 28.96 -4.77
N GLU A 9 18.56 29.02 -4.07
CA GLU A 9 17.44 29.89 -4.39
C GLU A 9 17.83 31.34 -4.17
N HIS A 10 18.55 31.64 -3.08
CA HIS A 10 18.97 33.00 -2.75
C HIS A 10 20.17 33.48 -3.57
N LEU A 11 21.02 32.58 -4.04
CA LEU A 11 22.16 32.92 -4.90
C LEU A 11 21.79 32.90 -6.39
N GLU A 12 20.54 32.58 -6.74
CA GLU A 12 20.05 32.39 -8.11
C GLU A 12 20.89 31.35 -8.89
N LEU A 13 21.42 30.36 -8.19
CA LEU A 13 22.30 29.34 -8.76
C LEU A 13 21.53 28.08 -9.14
N GLY A 14 21.80 27.58 -10.35
CA GLY A 14 21.30 26.28 -10.78
C GLY A 14 21.85 25.12 -9.95
N LYS A 15 21.11 24.00 -9.91
CA LYS A 15 21.50 22.76 -9.20
C LYS A 15 22.91 22.27 -9.56
N THR A 16 23.30 22.44 -10.82
CA THR A 16 24.63 22.05 -11.34
C THR A 16 25.75 22.91 -10.79
N ALA A 17 25.55 24.23 -10.65
CA ALA A 17 26.54 25.14 -10.09
C ALA A 17 26.81 24.83 -8.61
N ILE A 18 25.76 24.55 -7.86
CA ILE A 18 25.86 24.24 -6.42
C ILE A 18 26.53 22.90 -6.18
N PHE A 19 26.28 21.92 -7.04
CA PHE A 19 26.99 20.65 -6.97
C PHE A 19 28.50 20.85 -7.18
N LYS A 20 28.88 21.71 -8.13
CA LYS A 20 30.29 22.11 -8.34
C LYS A 20 30.86 22.83 -7.13
N TYR A 21 30.15 23.82 -6.58
CA TYR A 21 30.59 24.56 -5.39
C TYR A 21 30.75 23.66 -4.17
N LYS A 22 29.80 22.77 -3.91
CA LYS A 22 29.89 21.78 -2.83
C LYS A 22 31.14 20.90 -2.97
N LYS A 23 31.48 20.48 -4.20
CA LYS A 23 32.68 19.68 -4.46
C LYS A 23 33.96 20.52 -4.29
N LEU A 24 33.98 21.74 -4.83
CA LEU A 24 35.13 22.64 -4.74
C LEU A 24 35.43 23.04 -3.31
N ILE A 25 34.39 23.35 -2.51
CA ILE A 25 34.55 23.69 -1.08
C ILE A 25 35.20 22.51 -0.36
N LYS A 26 34.71 21.28 -0.59
CA LYS A 26 35.27 20.09 0.06
C LYS A 26 36.76 19.88 -0.27
N ILE A 27 37.15 20.06 -1.53
CA ILE A 27 38.55 19.91 -1.94
C ILE A 27 39.40 21.03 -1.33
N LYS A 28 38.97 22.29 -1.46
CA LYS A 28 39.72 23.44 -0.94
C LYS A 28 39.80 23.48 0.58
N THR A 29 38.81 22.93 1.30
CA THR A 29 38.86 22.79 2.77
C THR A 29 39.89 21.76 3.23
N GLU A 30 40.29 20.82 2.36
CA GLU A 30 41.36 19.86 2.66
C GLU A 30 42.74 20.51 2.45
N GLU A 31 42.86 21.50 1.56
CA GLU A 31 44.10 22.23 1.25
C GLU A 31 44.32 23.49 2.10
N LYS A 32 43.23 24.20 2.44
CA LYS A 32 43.21 25.46 3.18
C LYS A 32 42.08 25.47 4.19
N ASP A 33 42.07 26.45 5.09
CA ASP A 33 40.96 26.66 6.01
C ASP A 33 39.62 26.93 5.29
N ALA A 34 38.52 26.58 5.95
CA ALA A 34 37.18 26.61 5.38
C ALA A 34 36.72 28.02 4.98
N LEU A 35 37.12 29.05 5.74
CA LEU A 35 36.82 30.44 5.40
C LEU A 35 37.54 30.89 4.12
N TYR A 36 38.79 30.47 3.94
CA TYR A 36 39.54 30.73 2.71
C TYR A 36 38.92 30.01 1.51
N ALA A 37 38.48 28.77 1.68
CA ALA A 37 37.79 28.02 0.63
C ALA A 37 36.50 28.73 0.18
N LEU A 38 35.75 29.34 1.11
CA LEU A 38 34.56 30.13 0.78
C LEU A 38 34.90 31.40 -0.01
N GLY A 39 35.90 32.16 0.43
CA GLY A 39 36.37 33.37 -0.25
C GLY A 39 36.89 33.12 -1.68
N ASP A 40 37.47 31.94 -1.88
CA ASP A 40 38.01 31.50 -3.16
C ASP A 40 36.95 31.03 -4.17
N ILE A 41 35.74 30.68 -3.70
CA ILE A 41 34.69 30.03 -4.52
C ILE A 41 33.52 30.97 -4.78
N PHE A 42 33.12 31.75 -3.78
CA PHE A 42 32.03 32.70 -3.88
C PHE A 42 32.55 34.09 -4.24
N THR A 43 31.76 34.83 -5.01
CA THR A 43 32.02 36.26 -5.21
C THR A 43 31.66 37.06 -3.95
N LEU A 44 32.16 38.30 -3.86
CA LEU A 44 31.88 39.17 -2.71
C LEU A 44 30.37 39.34 -2.44
N ASN A 45 29.59 39.51 -3.51
CA ASN A 45 28.13 39.64 -3.41
C ASN A 45 27.48 38.36 -2.88
N GLN A 46 27.93 37.20 -3.36
CA GLN A 46 27.41 35.90 -2.91
C GLN A 46 27.78 35.63 -1.44
N LEU A 47 28.98 36.04 -1.00
CA LEU A 47 29.37 35.95 0.40
C LEU A 47 28.47 36.80 1.29
N ASN A 48 28.12 38.02 0.88
CA ASN A 48 27.19 38.86 1.62
C ASN A 48 25.83 38.14 1.80
N THR A 49 25.28 37.55 0.74
CA THR A 49 24.04 36.77 0.82
C THR A 49 24.17 35.55 1.74
N VAL A 50 25.31 34.85 1.70
CA VAL A 50 25.58 33.72 2.59
C VAL A 50 25.64 34.17 4.05
N ILE A 51 26.25 35.33 4.33
CA ILE A 51 26.32 35.92 5.67
C ILE A 51 24.93 36.33 6.16
N GLU A 52 24.12 36.98 5.33
CA GLU A 52 22.72 37.33 5.66
C GLU A 52 21.91 36.10 6.04
N LEU A 53 21.99 35.04 5.23
CA LEU A 53 21.32 33.77 5.52
C LEU A 53 21.83 33.09 6.78
N PHE A 54 23.13 33.20 7.05
CA PHE A 54 23.73 32.67 8.27
C PHE A 54 23.21 33.42 9.51
N ASN A 55 23.11 34.74 9.43
CA ASN A 55 22.54 35.57 10.49
C ASN A 55 21.05 35.26 10.70
N ASP A 56 20.23 35.15 9.65
CA ASP A 56 18.81 34.75 9.77
C ASP A 56 18.68 33.34 10.36
N ALA A 57 19.61 32.42 10.08
CA ALA A 57 19.61 31.09 10.68
C ALA A 57 19.95 31.09 12.17
N ILE A 58 20.77 32.05 12.64
CA ILE A 58 21.06 32.24 14.06
C ILE A 58 19.87 32.90 14.77
N GLU A 59 19.26 33.93 14.16
CA GLU A 59 18.14 34.68 14.74
C GLU A 59 16.83 33.87 14.72
N HIS A 60 16.61 33.09 13.67
CA HIS A 60 15.38 32.31 13.43
C HIS A 60 15.68 30.83 13.14
N PRO A 61 16.25 30.07 14.09
CA PRO A 61 16.59 28.67 13.89
C PRO A 61 15.37 27.78 13.61
N GLU A 62 14.17 28.23 13.98
CA GLU A 62 12.91 27.53 13.71
C GLU A 62 12.58 27.43 12.22
N LYS A 63 12.89 28.46 11.42
CA LYS A 63 12.63 28.47 9.97
C LYS A 63 13.40 27.36 9.23
N TYR A 64 14.59 27.02 9.74
CA TYR A 64 15.55 26.13 9.08
C TYR A 64 15.58 24.72 9.67
N LYS A 65 14.99 24.50 10.85
CA LYS A 65 14.76 23.16 11.39
C LYS A 65 13.66 22.49 10.59
N LYS A 66 14.01 21.44 9.83
CA LYS A 66 13.01 20.59 9.18
C LYS A 66 11.98 20.14 10.24
N PRO A 67 10.67 20.27 9.98
CA PRO A 67 9.68 19.68 10.86
C PRO A 67 10.01 18.20 11.02
N LYS A 68 10.32 17.77 12.24
CA LYS A 68 10.37 16.34 12.53
C LYS A 68 8.94 15.86 12.36
N LYS A 69 8.58 15.35 11.18
CA LYS A 69 7.34 14.60 11.01
C LYS A 69 7.44 13.45 12.01
N LYS A 70 6.69 13.52 13.11
CA LYS A 70 6.35 12.31 13.84
C LYS A 70 5.66 11.44 12.79
N SER A 71 6.16 10.24 12.56
CA SER A 71 5.48 9.26 11.73
C SER A 71 4.23 8.84 12.48
N ASP A 72 3.22 9.71 12.46
CA ASP A 72 1.88 9.32 12.87
C ASP A 72 1.40 8.43 11.74
N VAL A 73 1.54 7.12 11.95
CA VAL A 73 1.13 6.11 10.98
C VAL A 73 -0.38 6.20 10.92
N ASP A 74 -0.89 6.79 9.84
CA ASP A 74 -2.32 6.84 9.58
C ASP A 74 -2.81 5.42 9.27
N LEU A 75 -3.24 4.71 10.32
CA LEU A 75 -3.76 3.34 10.27
C LEU A 75 -4.93 3.23 9.29
N LYS A 76 -5.69 4.32 9.07
CA LYS A 76 -6.80 4.35 8.14
C LYS A 76 -6.31 4.33 6.70
N ALA A 77 -5.33 5.17 6.37
CA ALA A 77 -4.72 5.16 5.03
C ALA A 77 -4.05 3.81 4.73
N GLN A 78 -3.42 3.18 5.72
CA GLN A 78 -2.81 1.87 5.55
C GLN A 78 -3.86 0.76 5.33
N ALA A 79 -4.97 0.80 6.08
CA ALA A 79 -6.08 -0.14 5.88
C ALA A 79 -6.71 0.00 4.48
N ASP A 80 -6.91 1.23 3.99
CA ASP A 80 -7.45 1.49 2.65
C ASP A 80 -6.51 0.95 1.55
N VAL A 81 -5.20 1.12 1.72
CA VAL A 81 -4.18 0.58 0.81
C VAL A 81 -4.21 -0.95 0.82
N ILE A 82 -4.28 -1.58 2.00
CA ILE A 82 -4.38 -3.04 2.10
C ILE A 82 -5.66 -3.54 1.43
N GLN A 83 -6.81 -2.92 1.68
CA GLN A 83 -8.08 -3.29 1.08
C GLN A 83 -8.05 -3.16 -0.45
N LYS A 84 -7.38 -2.13 -0.99
CA LYS A 84 -7.21 -1.98 -2.43
C LYS A 84 -6.39 -3.13 -3.00
N HIS A 85 -5.25 -3.46 -2.39
CA HIS A 85 -4.38 -4.53 -2.88
C HIS A 85 -5.03 -5.91 -2.75
N THR A 86 -5.80 -6.18 -1.69
CA THR A 86 -6.53 -7.45 -1.56
C THR A 86 -7.63 -7.59 -2.61
N LYS A 87 -8.34 -6.50 -2.96
CA LYS A 87 -9.28 -6.48 -4.08
C LYS A 87 -8.60 -6.65 -5.44
N ASP A 88 -7.50 -5.94 -5.68
CA ASP A 88 -6.74 -6.00 -6.95
C ASP A 88 -6.18 -7.40 -7.18
N MET A 89 -5.70 -8.08 -6.13
CA MET A 89 -5.25 -9.48 -6.19
C MET A 89 -6.40 -10.51 -6.14
N ASN A 90 -7.65 -10.06 -6.13
CA ASN A 90 -8.84 -10.93 -6.04
C ASN A 90 -8.80 -11.88 -4.83
N MET A 91 -8.21 -11.40 -3.74
CA MET A 91 -8.09 -12.07 -2.44
C MET A 91 -9.26 -11.70 -1.52
N ASP A 92 -10.12 -10.77 -1.94
CA ASP A 92 -11.38 -10.44 -1.27
C ASP A 92 -12.42 -11.55 -1.49
N TYR A 93 -12.39 -12.53 -0.60
CA TYR A 93 -13.31 -13.68 -0.61
C TYR A 93 -14.78 -13.25 -0.44
N LEU A 94 -15.07 -12.24 0.39
CA LEU A 94 -16.44 -11.77 0.69
C LEU A 94 -17.07 -11.01 -0.48
N GLY A 95 -16.22 -10.36 -1.27
CA GLY A 95 -16.56 -9.61 -2.47
C GLY A 95 -16.32 -10.36 -3.78
N TYR A 96 -15.97 -11.65 -3.75
CA TYR A 96 -15.53 -12.40 -4.92
C TYR A 96 -16.60 -12.42 -6.02
N GLN A 97 -16.47 -11.51 -6.98
CA GLN A 97 -17.21 -11.58 -8.23
C GLN A 97 -16.42 -12.49 -9.15
N ALA A 98 -17.00 -13.62 -9.53
CA ALA A 98 -16.39 -14.50 -10.51
C ALA A 98 -16.14 -13.69 -11.80
N LYS A 99 -14.88 -13.32 -12.06
CA LYS A 99 -14.51 -12.85 -13.40
C LYS A 99 -14.83 -13.99 -14.37
N PRO A 100 -15.40 -13.71 -15.55
CA PRO A 100 -15.40 -14.70 -16.62
C PRO A 100 -13.93 -14.98 -16.95
N THR A 101 -13.43 -16.13 -16.51
CA THR A 101 -12.15 -16.65 -16.96
C THR A 101 -12.21 -16.70 -18.47
N ALA A 102 -11.36 -15.93 -19.14
CA ALA A 102 -11.07 -16.05 -20.57
C ALA A 102 -10.37 -17.39 -20.81
N ARG A 103 -11.12 -18.48 -20.67
CA ARG A 103 -10.78 -19.84 -21.12
C ARG A 103 -12.07 -20.67 -21.16
N LYS A 104 -13.10 -20.18 -21.84
CA LYS A 104 -14.19 -21.01 -22.37
C LYS A 104 -13.85 -21.40 -23.81
N GLU A 105 -12.74 -22.10 -24.00
CA GLU A 105 -12.57 -22.90 -25.21
C GLU A 105 -11.92 -24.22 -24.81
N LYS A 106 -12.68 -25.29 -25.08
CA LYS A 106 -12.34 -26.72 -25.04
C LYS A 106 -12.47 -27.42 -23.68
N ALA A 107 -13.70 -27.88 -23.39
CA ALA A 107 -13.95 -29.19 -22.80
C ALA A 107 -15.45 -29.58 -22.91
N GLU A 108 -15.99 -29.56 -24.13
CA GLU A 108 -16.91 -30.62 -24.58
C GLU A 108 -15.98 -31.47 -25.46
N ILE A 109 -15.74 -32.76 -25.30
CA ILE A 109 -16.62 -33.93 -25.13
C ILE A 109 -15.73 -35.05 -24.52
N GLU A 110 -16.28 -35.92 -23.67
CA GLU A 110 -16.15 -37.41 -23.73
C GLU A 110 -16.48 -38.06 -22.37
N THR A 111 -17.76 -38.45 -22.28
CA THR A 111 -18.28 -39.75 -21.83
C THR A 111 -17.49 -40.63 -20.87
N GLU A 112 -18.20 -41.03 -19.81
CA GLU A 112 -18.25 -42.37 -19.23
C GLU A 112 -16.93 -42.96 -18.69
N ASN A 113 -16.77 -42.92 -17.37
CA ASN A 113 -16.79 -44.14 -16.55
C ASN A 113 -16.92 -43.81 -15.05
N LYS A 114 -17.80 -44.57 -14.38
CA LYS A 114 -17.95 -44.58 -12.92
C LYS A 114 -16.77 -45.33 -12.27
N THR A 115 -16.70 -45.20 -10.94
CA THR A 115 -15.77 -45.79 -9.95
C THR A 115 -14.40 -45.09 -9.93
N ASP A 116 -14.01 -44.36 -8.88
CA ASP A 116 -13.97 -44.79 -7.48
C ASP A 116 -14.37 -43.71 -6.46
N LYS A 117 -14.99 -44.18 -5.37
CA LYS A 117 -15.22 -43.42 -4.14
C LYS A 117 -13.87 -43.11 -3.47
N ARG A 118 -13.31 -41.95 -3.77
CA ARG A 118 -12.39 -41.24 -2.88
C ARG A 118 -13.04 -39.91 -2.57
N ALA A 119 -13.17 -39.55 -1.30
CA ALA A 119 -13.81 -38.31 -0.87
C ALA A 119 -13.19 -37.13 -1.65
N GLN A 120 -13.89 -36.66 -2.70
CA GLN A 120 -13.44 -35.54 -3.50
C GLN A 120 -13.56 -34.32 -2.60
N THR A 121 -12.42 -33.88 -2.08
CA THR A 121 -12.33 -32.60 -1.40
C THR A 121 -12.74 -31.52 -2.40
N PRO A 122 -13.66 -30.61 -2.03
CA PRO A 122 -14.22 -29.65 -2.96
C PRO A 122 -13.12 -28.71 -3.50
N THR A 123 -13.17 -28.45 -4.80
CA THR A 123 -12.28 -27.49 -5.48
C THR A 123 -12.62 -26.05 -5.12
N LYS A 124 -11.69 -25.10 -5.33
CA LYS A 124 -11.89 -23.68 -4.99
C LYS A 124 -13.14 -23.11 -5.64
N SER A 125 -13.39 -23.45 -6.91
CA SER A 125 -14.60 -23.01 -7.62
C SER A 125 -15.89 -23.55 -7.00
N GLU A 126 -15.88 -24.78 -6.52
CA GLU A 126 -17.04 -25.41 -5.86
C GLU A 126 -17.30 -24.80 -4.49
N VAL A 127 -16.25 -24.54 -3.71
CA VAL A 127 -16.34 -23.85 -2.40
C VAL A 127 -16.93 -22.45 -2.57
N ILE A 128 -16.43 -21.67 -3.54
CA ILE A 128 -16.96 -20.34 -3.86
C ILE A 128 -18.46 -20.43 -4.27
N ALA A 129 -18.82 -21.39 -5.12
CA ALA A 129 -20.20 -21.54 -5.59
C ALA A 129 -21.16 -21.88 -4.43
N LYS A 130 -20.75 -22.78 -3.54
CA LYS A 130 -21.51 -23.17 -2.35
C LYS A 130 -21.74 -22.00 -1.41
N HIS A 131 -20.68 -21.27 -1.05
CA HIS A 131 -20.80 -20.12 -0.14
C HIS A 131 -21.61 -18.95 -0.73
N ASN A 132 -21.54 -18.76 -2.05
CA ASN A 132 -22.37 -17.76 -2.73
C ASN A 132 -23.85 -18.16 -2.78
N ALA A 133 -24.16 -19.45 -2.95
CA ALA A 133 -25.53 -19.95 -2.88
C ALA A 133 -26.10 -19.81 -1.46
N GLU A 134 -25.32 -20.21 -0.45
CA GLU A 134 -25.68 -20.03 0.97
C GLU A 134 -25.92 -18.56 1.33
N ARG A 135 -25.07 -17.65 0.81
CA ARG A 135 -25.26 -16.21 0.98
C ARG A 135 -26.56 -15.69 0.38
N LYS A 136 -26.91 -16.15 -0.83
CA LYS A 136 -28.16 -15.74 -1.50
C LYS A 136 -29.38 -16.26 -0.74
N ALA A 137 -29.38 -17.55 -0.40
CA ALA A 137 -30.45 -18.17 0.39
C ALA A 137 -30.64 -17.47 1.74
N MET A 138 -29.56 -17.20 2.48
CA MET A 138 -29.64 -16.49 3.76
C MET A 138 -30.16 -15.05 3.61
N LYS A 139 -29.76 -14.34 2.55
CA LYS A 139 -30.28 -12.98 2.30
C LYS A 139 -31.77 -13.00 1.99
N GLU A 140 -32.22 -13.93 1.17
CA GLU A 140 -33.64 -14.11 0.84
C GLU A 140 -34.44 -14.47 2.11
N GLU A 141 -33.93 -15.36 2.96
CA GLU A 141 -34.55 -15.69 4.25
C GLU A 141 -34.61 -14.50 5.22
N ILE A 142 -33.57 -13.68 5.28
CA ILE A 142 -33.50 -12.49 6.14
C ILE A 142 -34.44 -11.37 5.63
N GLU A 143 -34.62 -11.27 4.31
CA GLU A 143 -35.53 -10.30 3.68
C GLU A 143 -37.00 -10.64 3.88
N VAL A 144 -37.35 -11.93 3.97
CA VAL A 144 -38.71 -12.40 4.29
C VAL A 144 -39.08 -12.14 5.77
N LEU A 145 -38.10 -12.04 6.66
CA LEU A 145 -38.34 -11.79 8.09
C LEU A 145 -38.62 -10.31 8.40
N PRO A 146 -39.55 -10.02 9.34
CA PRO A 146 -39.83 -8.65 9.78
C PRO A 146 -38.57 -7.94 10.27
N LYS A 147 -38.42 -6.66 9.92
CA LYS A 147 -37.21 -5.86 10.19
C LYS A 147 -36.81 -5.80 11.67
N ASP A 148 -37.76 -5.91 12.59
CA ASP A 148 -37.55 -5.85 14.04
C ASP A 148 -37.64 -7.22 14.74
N SER A 149 -37.69 -8.32 13.99
CA SER A 149 -37.78 -9.67 14.56
C SER A 149 -36.44 -10.11 15.18
N GLN A 150 -36.48 -10.70 16.38
CA GLN A 150 -35.31 -11.28 17.05
C GLN A 150 -34.66 -12.39 16.18
N GLU A 151 -35.46 -13.17 15.47
CA GLU A 151 -35.00 -14.24 14.58
C GLU A 151 -34.11 -13.70 13.44
N ARG A 152 -34.40 -12.49 12.95
CA ARG A 152 -33.59 -11.83 11.92
C ARG A 152 -32.22 -11.45 12.47
N MET A 153 -32.19 -10.87 13.66
CA MET A 153 -30.93 -10.49 14.34
C MET A 153 -30.07 -11.71 14.66
N GLU A 154 -30.68 -12.81 15.09
CA GLU A 154 -29.98 -14.06 15.37
C GLU A 154 -29.41 -14.69 14.10
N LYS A 155 -30.17 -14.74 13.00
CA LYS A 155 -29.67 -15.23 11.70
C LYS A 155 -28.55 -14.36 11.13
N GLU A 156 -28.66 -13.04 11.24
CA GLU A 156 -27.58 -12.12 10.81
C GLU A 156 -26.32 -12.28 11.67
N ARG A 157 -26.46 -12.48 12.99
CA ARG A 157 -25.33 -12.75 13.88
C ARG A 157 -24.68 -14.09 13.59
N ALA A 158 -25.47 -15.15 13.44
CA ALA A 158 -24.97 -16.48 13.10
C ALA A 158 -24.20 -16.47 11.76
N TYR A 159 -24.70 -15.73 10.78
CA TYR A 159 -24.03 -15.54 9.50
C TYR A 159 -22.69 -14.80 9.62
N LYS A 160 -22.61 -13.76 10.46
CA LYS A 160 -21.33 -13.07 10.73
C LYS A 160 -20.36 -13.93 11.53
N GLN A 161 -20.86 -14.77 12.43
CA GLN A 161 -20.02 -15.71 13.19
C GLN A 161 -19.40 -16.77 12.28
N SER A 162 -20.15 -17.28 11.29
CA SER A 162 -19.65 -18.25 10.31
C SER A 162 -18.78 -17.64 9.19
N GLU A 163 -18.50 -16.34 9.24
CA GLU A 163 -17.66 -15.66 8.26
C GLU A 163 -16.20 -16.15 8.30
N GLY A 164 -15.66 -16.34 9.50
CA GLY A 164 -14.31 -16.85 9.71
C GLY A 164 -14.12 -18.26 9.16
N ASP A 165 -15.08 -19.16 9.43
CA ASP A 165 -15.05 -20.55 8.97
C ASP A 165 -15.09 -20.65 7.44
N ARG A 166 -15.91 -19.80 6.81
CA ARG A 166 -16.02 -19.73 5.34
C ARG A 166 -14.75 -19.20 4.68
N ILE A 167 -14.11 -18.20 5.28
CA ILE A 167 -12.80 -17.69 4.84
C ILE A 167 -11.73 -18.78 4.99
N ALA A 168 -11.71 -19.50 6.11
CA ALA A 168 -10.77 -20.59 6.34
C ALA A 168 -10.93 -21.73 5.33
N GLU A 169 -12.16 -22.18 5.08
CA GLU A 169 -12.48 -23.22 4.09
C GLU A 169 -12.00 -22.85 2.68
N PHE A 170 -12.14 -21.57 2.29
CA PHE A 170 -11.63 -21.05 1.02
C PHE A 170 -10.11 -21.07 0.93
N TRP A 171 -9.40 -20.59 1.95
CA TRP A 171 -7.94 -20.59 1.94
C TRP A 171 -7.36 -21.99 1.96
N ASP A 172 -7.98 -22.91 2.68
CA ASP A 172 -7.56 -24.31 2.69
C ASP A 172 -7.81 -24.98 1.35
N ALA A 173 -8.91 -24.67 0.65
CA ALA A 173 -9.12 -25.11 -0.73
C ALA A 173 -8.07 -24.52 -1.70
N GLN A 174 -7.71 -23.25 -1.53
CA GLN A 174 -6.68 -22.61 -2.34
C GLN A 174 -5.29 -23.20 -2.12
N LYS A 175 -4.91 -23.51 -0.88
CA LYS A 175 -3.61 -24.16 -0.58
C LYS A 175 -3.53 -25.53 -1.24
N ARG A 176 -4.59 -26.34 -1.12
CA ARG A 176 -4.65 -27.68 -1.76
C ARG A 176 -4.46 -27.59 -3.27
N GLU A 177 -5.13 -26.66 -3.95
CA GLU A 177 -4.94 -26.44 -5.40
C GLU A 177 -3.54 -25.95 -5.80
N GLN A 178 -2.79 -25.34 -4.88
CA GLN A 178 -1.39 -24.96 -5.12
C GLN A 178 -0.42 -26.12 -4.85
N GLU A 179 -0.75 -27.01 -3.92
CA GLU A 179 0.05 -28.21 -3.60
C GLU A 179 -0.12 -29.33 -4.64
N ASP A 180 -1.28 -29.40 -5.31
CA ASP A 180 -1.58 -30.36 -6.38
C ASP A 180 -1.01 -29.96 -7.77
N LYS A 181 -0.31 -28.82 -7.87
CA LYS A 181 0.31 -28.28 -9.12
C LYS A 181 1.82 -28.38 -9.11
#